data_AF-A0A7X5VQE0-F1
#
_entry.id   AF-A0A7X5VQE0-F1
#
_cell.length_a   1.000
_cell.length_b   1.000
_cell.length_c   1.000
_cell.angle_alpha   90.00
_cell.angle_beta   90.00
_cell.angle_gamma   90.00
#
_symmetry.space_group_name_H-M   'P 1'
#
loop_
_entity.id
_entity.type
_entity.pdbx_description
1 polymer ?
#
loop_
_entity_poly.entity_id
_entity_poly.type
_entity_poly.pdbx_seq_one_letter_code
_entity_poly.pdbx_strand_id
1 'polypeptide(L)' 'DGTGADVYAVYRDSSGVLWAGVTGVGLARFVPSKDPRQRGRFVVYGPDRGIAHLAIDSIVEDRDGLLWVSADDGGLYR' A
#
# COMPACT_ATOMS: atom_id res chain seq x y z
N ASP A 1 21.12 4.34 -8.74
CA ASP A 1 20.72 5.76 -8.89
C ASP A 1 19.27 5.89 -8.43
N GLY A 2 19.09 6.11 -7.12
CA GLY A 2 17.84 5.92 -6.35
C GLY A 2 16.64 6.77 -6.78
N THR A 3 16.09 6.46 -7.94
CA THR A 3 14.88 7.05 -8.54
C THR A 3 13.77 6.00 -8.73
N GLY A 4 13.96 4.80 -8.19
CA GLY A 4 13.05 3.66 -8.33
C GLY A 4 11.95 3.66 -7.27
N ALA A 5 10.72 3.38 -7.71
CA ALA A 5 9.62 3.03 -6.81
C ALA A 5 9.85 1.60 -6.29
N ASP A 6 10.51 1.49 -5.13
CA ASP A 6 10.80 0.22 -4.48
C ASP A 6 9.63 -0.25 -3.61
N VAL A 7 9.45 -1.56 -3.47
CA VAL A 7 8.41 -2.18 -2.64
C VAL A 7 9.02 -2.66 -1.33
N TYR A 8 8.59 -2.10 -0.20
CA TYR A 8 9.12 -2.41 1.13
C TYR A 8 8.21 -3.34 1.93
N ALA A 9 6.89 -3.25 1.70
CA ALA A 9 5.91 -4.06 2.39
C ALA A 9 4.92 -4.65 1.40
N VAL A 10 4.52 -5.90 1.61
CA VAL A 10 3.41 -6.54 0.91
C VAL A 10 2.55 -7.25 1.96
N TYR A 11 1.25 -6.99 1.93
CA TYR A 11 0.31 -7.54 2.91
C TYR A 11 -0.98 -7.98 2.22
N ARG A 12 -1.52 -9.12 2.64
CA ARG A 12 -2.83 -9.58 2.22
C ARG A 12 -3.76 -9.50 3.42
N ASP A 13 -4.79 -8.68 3.32
CA ASP A 13 -5.78 -8.53 4.40
C ASP A 13 -6.69 -9.75 4.52
N SER A 14 -7.46 -9.78 5.60
CA SER A 14 -8.41 -10.84 5.94
C SER A 14 -9.50 -11.03 4.87
N SER A 15 -9.82 -9.99 4.10
CA SER A 15 -10.75 -10.05 2.97
C SER A 15 -10.11 -10.60 1.68
N GLY A 16 -8.80 -10.83 1.72
CA GLY A 16 -8.02 -11.38 0.62
C GLY A 16 -7.49 -10.34 -0.37
N VAL A 17 -7.64 -9.04 -0.09
CA VAL A 17 -7.11 -7.95 -0.92
C VAL A 17 -5.61 -7.80 -0.67
N LEU A 18 -4.86 -7.55 -1.74
CA LEU A 18 -3.42 -7.35 -1.69
C LEU A 18 -3.07 -5.87 -1.61
N TRP A 19 -2.15 -5.54 -0.71
CA TRP A 19 -1.64 -4.21 -0.43
C TRP A 19 -0.12 -4.21 -0.57
N ALA A 20 0.45 -3.10 -1.05
CA ALA A 20 1.88 -2.92 -1.18
C ALA A 20 2.29 -1.51 -0.73
N GLY A 21 3.33 -1.44 0.09
CA GLY A 21 4.00 -0.20 0.46
C GLY A 21 5.10 0.13 -0.55
N VAL A 22 4.99 1.28 -1.22
CA VAL A 22 5.84 1.64 -2.36
C VAL A 22 6.47 3.01 -2.15
N THR A 23 7.80 3.09 -2.18
CA THR A 23 8.53 4.34 -1.93
C THR A 23 8.19 5.40 -2.97
N GLY A 24 7.95 6.62 -2.49
CA GLY A 24 7.55 7.74 -3.34
C GLY A 24 6.10 7.69 -3.81
N VAL A 25 5.37 6.60 -3.56
CA VAL A 25 3.98 6.35 -4.01
C VAL A 25 3.02 6.27 -2.82
N GLY A 26 3.45 5.69 -1.70
CA GLY A 26 2.64 5.45 -0.52
C GLY A 26 2.06 4.03 -0.51
N LEU A 27 0.77 3.89 -0.24
CA LEU A 27 0.10 2.59 -0.14
C LEU A 27 -0.65 2.26 -1.44
N ALA A 28 -0.39 1.10 -2.03
CA ALA A 28 -1.03 0.63 -3.26
C ALA A 28 -1.91 -0.60 -2.97
N ARG A 29 -3.20 -0.52 -3.35
CA ARG A 29 -4.16 -1.63 -3.27
C ARG A 29 -4.36 -2.27 -4.64
N PHE A 30 -4.19 -3.58 -4.72
CA PHE A 30 -4.49 -4.33 -5.93
C PHE A 30 -6.00 -4.57 -6.08
N VAL A 31 -6.51 -4.29 -7.27
CA VAL A 31 -7.89 -4.56 -7.67
C VAL A 31 -7.83 -5.51 -8.87
N PRO A 32 -8.16 -6.81 -8.69
CA PRO A 32 -8.16 -7.76 -9.80
C PRO A 32 -9.23 -7.38 -10.83
N SER A 33 -8.95 -7.65 -12.10
CA SER A 33 -9.97 -7.59 -13.14
C SER A 33 -10.96 -8.74 -12.96
N LYS A 34 -12.24 -8.49 -13.28
CA LYS A 34 -13.25 -9.55 -13.39
C LYS A 34 -13.10 -10.36 -14.68
N ASP A 35 -12.50 -9.77 -15.72
CA ASP A 35 -12.14 -10.46 -16.96
C ASP A 35 -10.72 -11.04 -16.81
N PRO A 36 -10.54 -12.38 -16.86
CA PRO A 36 -9.23 -13.03 -16.74
C PRO A 36 -8.27 -12.70 -17.89
N ARG A 37 -8.76 -12.10 -18.98
CA ARG A 37 -7.92 -11.64 -20.11
C ARG A 37 -7.33 -10.25 -19.88
N GLN A 38 -7.81 -9.54 -18.85
CA GLN A 38 -7.38 -8.19 -18.53
C GLN A 38 -6.52 -8.17 -17.28
N ARG A 39 -5.56 -7.25 -17.23
CA ARG A 39 -4.73 -7.06 -16.05
C ARG A 39 -5.54 -6.40 -14.94
N GLY A 40 -5.27 -6.78 -13.69
CA GLY A 40 -5.70 -6.00 -12.55
C GLY A 40 -5.00 -4.64 -12.51
N ARG A 41 -5.50 -3.74 -11.66
CA ARG A 41 -4.97 -2.39 -11.49
C ARG A 41 -4.61 -2.12 -10.04
N PHE A 42 -3.75 -1.15 -9.81
CA PHE A 42 -3.47 -0.64 -8.47
C PHE A 42 -4.20 0.69 -8.24
N VAL A 43 -4.78 0.83 -7.06
CA VAL A 43 -5.30 2.10 -6.54
C VAL A 43 -4.30 2.60 -5.51
N VAL A 44 -3.79 3.82 -5.69
CA VAL A 44 -2.76 4.40 -4.83
C VAL A 44 -3.40 5.37 -3.83
N TYR A 45 -2.99 5.27 -2.57
CA TYR A 45 -3.25 6.21 -1.50
C TYR A 45 -1.94 6.92 -1.17
N GLY A 46 -1.78 8.14 -1.69
CA GLY A 46 -0.55 8.93 -1.60
C GLY A 46 -0.80 10.37 -1.11
N PRO A 47 -0.29 11.42 -1.80
CA PRO A 47 -0.26 12.80 -1.31
C PRO A 47 -1.57 13.37 -0.82
N ASP A 48 -2.64 13.11 -1.57
CA ASP A 48 -3.98 13.63 -1.27
C ASP A 48 -4.58 13.03 0.01
N ARG A 49 -3.89 12.04 0.60
CA ARG A 49 -4.23 11.38 1.86
C ARG A 49 -3.17 11.58 2.94
N GLY A 50 -2.17 12.44 2.70
CA GLY A 50 -1.10 12.74 3.65
C GLY A 50 0.06 11.74 3.68
N ILE A 51 0.12 10.81 2.71
CA ILE A 51 1.09 9.70 2.67
C ILE A 51 2.12 9.91 1.53
N ALA A 52 2.21 11.12 0.98
CA ALA A 52 3.13 11.40 -0.12
C ALA A 52 4.59 11.28 0.30
N HIS A 53 5.39 10.68 -0.58
CA HIS A 53 6.86 10.64 -0.49
C HIS A 53 7.42 9.83 0.69
N LEU A 54 6.57 9.15 1.44
CA LEU A 54 6.98 8.28 2.53
C LEU A 54 7.24 6.86 2.02
N ALA A 55 8.27 6.22 2.55
CA ALA A 55 8.46 4.78 2.41
C ALA A 55 7.56 4.09 3.44
N ILE A 56 6.66 3.23 2.98
CA ILE A 56 5.81 2.43 3.87
C ILE A 56 6.57 1.18 4.28
N ASP A 57 7.03 1.18 5.53
CA ASP A 57 7.90 0.12 6.07
C ASP A 57 7.13 -1.13 6.50
N SER A 58 5.89 -0.97 6.92
CA SER A 58 5.07 -2.09 7.40
C SER A 58 3.57 -1.81 7.27
N ILE A 59 2.83 -2.90 7.09
CA ILE A 59 1.36 -2.90 6.97
C ILE A 59 0.86 -4.01 7.89
N VAL A 60 -0.10 -3.70 8.76
CA VAL A 60 -0.75 -4.69 9.64
C VAL A 60 -2.25 -4.40 9.73
N GLU A 61 -3.04 -5.45 9.85
CA GLU A 61 -4.48 -5.36 10.08
C GLU A 61 -4.79 -5.61 11.56
N ASP A 62 -5.66 -4.79 12.16
CA ASP A 62 -6.18 -5.06 13.49
C ASP A 62 -7.36 -6.05 13.48
N ARG A 63 -7.93 -6.31 14.65
CA ARG A 63 -9.02 -7.29 14.81
C ARG A 63 -10.35 -6.82 14.22
N ASP A 64 -10.50 -5.52 13.99
CA ASP A 64 -11.69 -4.91 13.40
C ASP A 64 -11.57 -4.77 11.88
N GLY A 65 -10.45 -5.20 11.29
CA GLY A 65 -10.17 -5.12 9.86
C GLY A 65 -9.61 -3.77 9.42
N LEU A 66 -9.17 -2.93 10.36
CA LEU A 66 -8.52 -1.66 10.05
C LEU A 66 -7.05 -1.89 9.70
N LEU A 67 -6.60 -1.30 8.60
CA LEU A 67 -5.18 -1.33 8.23
C LEU A 67 -4.43 -0.21 8.93
N TRP A 68 -3.31 -0.57 9.53
CA TRP A 68 -2.34 0.32 10.13
C TRP A 68 -1.05 0.26 9.32
N VAL A 69 -0.52 1.42 8.95
CA VAL A 69 0.71 1.51 8.17
C VAL A 69 1.73 2.42 8.85
N SER A 70 2.96 1.94 8.97
CA SER A 70 4.09 2.74 9.45
C SER A 70 4.87 3.29 8.27
N ALA A 71 5.37 4.52 8.44
CA ALA A 71 6.21 5.18 7.46
C ALA A 71 7.57 5.56 8.05
N ASP A 72 8.53 5.83 7.16
CA ASP A 72 9.90 6.21 7.48
C ASP A 72 10.03 7.58 8.18
N ASP A 73 8.97 8.40 8.17
CA ASP A 73 8.86 9.60 9.01
C ASP A 73 8.58 9.31 10.50
N GLY A 74 8.42 8.03 10.87
CA GLY A 74 8.03 7.59 12.21
C GLY A 74 6.53 7.69 12.49
N GLY A 75 5.72 8.03 11.49
CA GLY A 75 4.28 8.13 11.56
C GLY A 75 3.57 6.78 11.54
N LEU A 76 2.36 6.75 12.10
CA LEU A 76 1.44 5.63 12.07
C LEU A 76 0.08 6.10 11.53
N TYR A 77 -0.35 5.52 10.41
CA TYR A 77 -1.55 5.92 9.67
C TYR A 77 -2.58 4.78 9.66
N ARG A 78 -3.86 5.13 9.48
CA ARG A 78 -4.99 4.19 9.39
C ARG A 78 -5.98 4.58 8.28
#